data_AF-A0A3D4YGF4-F1
#
_entry.id   AF-A0A3D4YGF4-F1
#
_cell.length_a   1.000
_cell.length_b   1.000
_cell.length_c   1.000
_cell.angle_alpha   90.00
_cell.angle_beta   90.00
_cell.angle_gamma   90.00
#
_symmetry.space_group_name_H-M   'P 1'
#
loop_
_entity.id
_entity.type
_entity.pdbx_description
1 polymer ?
#
loop_
_entity_poly.entity_id
_entity_poly.type
_entity_poly.pdbx_seq_one_letter_code
_entity_poly.pdbx_strand_id
1 'polypeptide(L)'
;MKKSITLILVLLLMFSVALTGCGGGTEDPAAGSEAPSISKQDLIAKYNECSTVFNEVEGAFVENGIYDAEADVKAGMDSIYDLLGAAEVVVQSDDITDEERIAVYDELQTYIDQMNGFKDTYL
;
A
#
# COMPACT_ATOMS: atom_id res chain seq x y z
N MET A 1 6.13 -22.95 10.41
CA MET A 1 5.10 -22.25 11.21
C MET A 1 4.32 -21.38 10.24
N LYS A 2 3.19 -21.87 9.71
CA LYS A 2 2.30 -21.11 8.79
C LYS A 2 1.47 -20.12 9.62
N LYS A 3 2.11 -19.07 10.14
CA LYS A 3 1.40 -17.97 10.78
C LYS A 3 1.12 -16.91 9.72
N SER A 4 -0.02 -17.10 9.06
CA SER A 4 -0.97 -16.04 8.75
C SER A 4 -0.57 -14.91 7.80
N ILE A 5 -0.04 -15.23 6.62
CA ILE A 5 -0.09 -14.31 5.45
C ILE A 5 -1.52 -13.81 5.26
N THR A 6 -2.52 -14.70 5.41
CA THR A 6 -3.95 -14.37 5.39
C THR A 6 -4.36 -13.33 6.43
N LEU A 7 -3.76 -13.30 7.63
CA LEU A 7 -4.10 -12.28 8.64
C LEU A 7 -3.46 -10.93 8.30
N ILE A 8 -2.25 -10.95 7.74
CA ILE A 8 -1.55 -9.74 7.26
C ILE A 8 -2.34 -9.11 6.11
N LEU A 9 -2.81 -9.92 5.15
CA LEU A 9 -3.70 -9.47 4.07
C LEU A 9 -5.03 -8.94 4.57
N VAL A 10 -5.65 -9.58 5.56
CA VAL A 10 -6.87 -9.04 6.18
C VAL A 10 -6.60 -7.68 6.83
N LEU A 11 -5.43 -7.49 7.44
CA LEU A 11 -5.02 -6.20 8.01
C LEU A 11 -4.83 -5.13 6.92
N LEU A 12 -4.16 -5.47 5.81
CA LEU A 12 -4.00 -4.60 4.65
C LEU A 12 -5.39 -4.20 4.09
N LEU A 13 -6.24 -5.18 3.80
CA LEU A 13 -7.57 -4.96 3.19
C LEU A 13 -8.57 -4.23 4.10
N MET A 14 -8.47 -4.37 5.43
CA MET A 14 -9.40 -3.71 6.36
C MET A 14 -9.12 -2.20 6.51
N PHE A 15 -7.88 -1.75 6.25
CA PHE A 15 -7.51 -0.34 6.37
C PHE A 15 -7.83 0.46 5.11
N SER A 16 -7.82 -0.15 3.92
CA SER A 16 -8.21 0.51 2.65
C SER A 16 -9.70 0.92 2.62
N VAL A 17 -10.56 0.24 3.40
CA VAL A 17 -12.01 0.53 3.50
C VAL A 17 -12.32 1.74 4.40
N ALA A 18 -11.39 2.15 5.27
CA ALA A 18 -11.66 3.20 6.27
C ALA A 18 -11.56 4.64 5.72
N LEU A 19 -10.97 4.85 4.54
CA LEU A 19 -10.73 6.19 3.96
C LEU A 19 -11.45 6.43 2.62
N THR A 20 -12.07 5.42 2.02
CA THR A 20 -12.87 5.58 0.80
C THR A 20 -14.34 5.80 1.13
N GLY A 21 -14.71 7.05 1.30
CA GLY A 21 -16.11 7.47 1.33
C GLY A 21 -16.83 7.10 0.04
N CYS A 22 -17.93 6.34 0.18
CA CYS A 22 -19.14 6.33 -0.65
C CYS A 22 -18.98 6.58 -2.17
N GLY A 23 -19.15 5.52 -2.97
CA GLY A 23 -19.42 5.62 -4.40
C GLY A 23 -19.96 4.32 -4.95
N GLY A 24 -21.25 4.05 -4.73
CA GLY A 24 -21.93 2.88 -5.28
C GLY A 24 -21.99 2.90 -6.80
N GLY A 25 -21.65 1.77 -7.41
CA GLY A 25 -21.85 1.49 -8.83
C GLY A 25 -21.95 -0.02 -9.00
N THR A 26 -23.15 -0.50 -9.27
CA THR A 26 -23.44 -1.89 -9.66
C THR A 26 -22.91 -2.12 -11.07
N GLU A 27 -21.93 -3.01 -11.25
CA GLU A 27 -21.45 -3.40 -12.57
C GLU A 27 -21.51 -4.93 -12.75
N ASP A 28 -22.07 -5.27 -13.90
CA ASP A 28 -22.46 -6.55 -14.50
C ASP A 28 -21.42 -7.70 -14.40
N PRO A 29 -21.83 -8.95 -14.15
CA PRO A 29 -20.92 -10.10 -14.09
C PRO A 29 -20.69 -10.71 -15.47
N ALA A 30 -19.85 -10.12 -16.33
CA ALA A 30 -19.39 -10.80 -17.54
C ALA A 30 -18.11 -10.19 -18.15
N ALA A 31 -16.96 -10.54 -17.60
CA ALA A 31 -15.74 -10.65 -18.40
C ALA A 31 -14.88 -11.76 -17.81
N GLY A 32 -14.62 -12.80 -18.61
CA GLY A 32 -13.48 -13.70 -18.38
C GLY A 32 -12.19 -12.93 -18.62
N SER A 33 -11.95 -11.87 -17.82
CA SER A 33 -10.67 -11.20 -17.75
C SER A 33 -9.77 -12.17 -17.01
N GLU A 34 -8.81 -12.77 -17.70
CA GLU A 34 -7.62 -13.26 -17.02
C GLU A 34 -7.13 -12.07 -16.18
N ALA A 35 -7.27 -12.18 -14.86
CA ALA A 35 -6.79 -11.13 -13.96
C ALA A 35 -5.32 -10.87 -14.33
N PRO A 36 -4.87 -9.61 -14.42
CA PRO A 36 -3.50 -9.33 -14.78
C PRO A 36 -2.57 -10.10 -13.84
N SER A 37 -1.81 -11.06 -14.38
CA SER A 37 -0.88 -11.84 -13.57
C SER A 37 0.33 -10.97 -13.24
N ILE A 38 0.34 -10.39 -12.03
CA ILE A 38 1.51 -9.67 -11.53
C ILE A 38 2.62 -10.69 -11.23
N SER A 39 3.80 -10.50 -11.83
CA SER A 39 4.95 -11.37 -11.53
C SER A 39 5.52 -11.04 -10.15
N LYS A 40 6.21 -12.00 -9.51
CA LYS A 40 6.92 -11.73 -8.25
C LYS A 40 7.96 -10.61 -8.41
N GLN A 41 8.58 -10.49 -9.60
CA GLN A 41 9.54 -9.43 -9.88
C GLN A 41 8.87 -8.05 -9.95
N ASP A 42 7.69 -7.95 -10.56
CA ASP A 42 6.93 -6.69 -10.62
C ASP A 42 6.47 -6.27 -9.23
N LEU A 43 6.04 -7.22 -8.40
CA LEU A 43 5.68 -6.95 -7.00
C LEU A 43 6.88 -6.44 -6.19
N ILE A 44 8.06 -7.07 -6.34
CA ILE A 44 9.30 -6.59 -5.71
C ILE A 44 9.66 -5.18 -6.19
N ALA A 45 9.55 -4.92 -7.49
CA ALA A 45 9.83 -3.60 -8.05
C ALA A 45 8.89 -2.54 -7.49
N LYS A 46 7.58 -2.84 -7.40
CA LYS A 46 6.57 -1.93 -6.83
C LYS A 46 6.80 -1.69 -5.33
N TYR A 47 7.18 -2.71 -4.58
CA TYR A 47 7.57 -2.56 -3.17
C TYR A 47 8.76 -1.61 -3.01
N ASN A 48 9.82 -1.79 -3.83
CA ASN A 48 10.99 -0.92 -3.79
C ASN A 48 10.67 0.52 -4.20
N GLU A 49 9.78 0.71 -5.18
CA GLU A 49 9.27 2.02 -5.57
C GLU A 49 8.55 2.70 -4.39
N CYS A 50 7.60 1.99 -3.78
CA CYS A 50 6.83 2.49 -2.63
C CYS A 50 7.76 2.88 -1.46
N SER A 51 8.73 2.02 -1.12
CA SER A 51 9.73 2.31 -0.09
C SER A 51 10.59 3.52 -0.43
N THR A 52 10.95 3.72 -1.70
CA THR A 52 11.71 4.90 -2.14
C THR A 52 10.90 6.17 -1.95
N VAL A 53 9.64 6.18 -2.41
CA VAL A 53 8.73 7.33 -2.24
C VAL A 53 8.53 7.64 -0.76
N PHE A 54 8.36 6.63 0.09
CA PHE A 54 8.23 6.80 1.53
C PHE A 54 9.42 7.56 2.13
N ASN A 55 10.64 7.08 1.86
CA ASN A 55 11.86 7.70 2.39
C ASN A 55 12.04 9.14 1.88
N GLU A 56 11.69 9.41 0.63
CA GLU A 56 11.75 10.76 0.06
C GLU A 56 10.75 11.72 0.72
N VAL A 57 9.49 11.29 0.88
CA VAL A 57 8.42 12.10 1.47
C VAL A 57 8.64 12.31 2.96
N GLU A 58 8.98 11.25 3.70
CA GLU A 58 9.33 11.35 5.12
C GLU A 58 10.51 12.29 5.33
N GLY A 59 11.59 12.12 4.56
CA GLY A 59 12.77 12.98 4.64
C GLY A 59 12.42 14.45 4.42
N ALA A 60 11.60 14.75 3.40
CA ALA A 60 11.18 16.11 3.10
C ALA A 60 10.27 16.70 4.19
N PHE A 61 9.37 15.91 4.78
CA PHE A 61 8.53 16.36 5.89
C PHE A 61 9.32 16.60 7.17
N VAL A 62 10.31 15.76 7.47
CA VAL A 62 11.22 15.97 8.61
C VAL A 62 12.06 17.22 8.38
N GLU A 63 12.63 17.41 7.19
CA GLU A 63 13.44 18.59 6.85
C GLU A 63 12.66 19.91 6.98
N ASN A 64 11.40 19.92 6.56
CA ASN A 64 10.53 21.09 6.62
C ASN A 64 9.77 21.23 7.95
N GLY A 65 9.99 20.32 8.91
CA GLY A 65 9.33 20.36 10.22
C GLY A 65 7.82 20.08 10.18
N ILE A 66 7.31 19.48 9.10
CA ILE A 66 5.91 19.13 8.89
C ILE A 66 5.56 17.87 9.68
N TYR A 67 6.48 16.90 9.73
CA TYR A 67 6.20 15.55 10.24
C TYR A 67 5.65 15.54 11.68
N ASP A 68 6.21 16.36 12.58
CA ASP A 68 5.73 16.47 13.96
C ASP A 68 4.69 17.57 14.16
N ALA A 69 4.55 18.49 13.19
CA ALA A 69 3.61 19.61 13.28
C ALA A 69 2.18 19.22 12.85
N GLU A 70 2.07 18.34 11.85
CA GLU A 70 0.80 17.92 11.27
C GLU A 70 0.45 16.50 11.71
N ALA A 71 -0.47 16.39 12.67
CA ALA A 71 -0.85 15.11 13.27
C ALA A 71 -1.40 14.10 12.23
N ASP A 72 -2.11 14.60 11.21
CA ASP A 72 -2.66 13.76 10.14
C ASP A 72 -1.56 13.22 9.22
N VAL A 73 -0.52 14.03 8.94
CA VAL A 73 0.67 13.58 8.20
C VAL A 73 1.41 12.51 9.00
N LYS A 74 1.63 12.75 10.30
CA LYS A 74 2.29 11.77 11.16
C LYS A 74 1.55 10.44 11.20
N ALA A 75 0.24 10.48 11.46
CA ALA A 75 -0.58 9.28 11.54
C ALA A 75 -0.63 8.53 10.20
N GLY A 76 -0.71 9.26 9.09
CA GLY A 76 -0.67 8.68 7.75
C GLY A 76 0.66 8.01 7.44
N MET A 77 1.79 8.70 7.70
CA MET A 77 3.13 8.16 7.45
C MET A 77 3.45 6.96 8.36
N ASP A 78 3.13 7.04 9.66
CA ASP A 78 3.30 5.91 10.59
C ASP A 78 2.49 4.68 10.12
N SER A 79 1.26 4.88 9.65
CA SER A 79 0.43 3.81 9.11
C SER A 79 1.05 3.18 7.87
N ILE A 80 1.55 3.98 6.93
CA ILE A 80 2.19 3.47 5.71
C ILE A 80 3.47 2.70 6.04
N TYR A 81 4.24 3.14 7.03
CA TYR A 81 5.43 2.44 7.50
C TYR A 81 5.10 1.03 8.01
N ASP A 82 4.10 0.89 8.87
CA ASP A 82 3.66 -0.40 9.39
C ASP A 82 3.18 -1.33 8.26
N LEU A 83 2.47 -0.78 7.28
CA LEU A 83 1.93 -1.52 6.15
C LEU A 83 3.01 -1.92 5.13
N LEU A 84 4.06 -1.12 4.96
CA LEU A 84 5.25 -1.49 4.19
C LEU A 84 5.96 -2.68 4.84
N GLY A 85 6.11 -2.70 6.17
CA GLY A 85 6.66 -3.85 6.89
C GLY A 85 5.84 -5.13 6.68
N ALA A 86 4.50 -5.01 6.64
CA ALA A 86 3.62 -6.11 6.29
C ALA A 86 3.80 -6.59 4.84
N ALA A 87 3.87 -5.66 3.88
CA ALA A 87 4.09 -5.97 2.47
C ALA A 87 5.43 -6.66 2.23
N GLU A 88 6.49 -6.26 2.94
CA GLU A 88 7.82 -6.89 2.86
C GLU A 88 7.75 -8.40 3.11
N VAL A 89 7.01 -8.82 4.14
CA VAL A 89 6.83 -10.24 4.48
C VAL A 89 6.17 -11.01 3.35
N VAL A 90 5.19 -10.40 2.66
CA VAL A 90 4.50 -11.03 1.52
C VAL A 90 5.43 -11.11 0.32
N VAL A 91 6.13 -10.02 0.00
CA VAL A 91 7.07 -9.93 -1.13
C VAL A 91 8.19 -10.97 -1.01
N GLN A 92 8.67 -11.23 0.21
CA GLN A 92 9.71 -12.22 0.48
C GLN A 92 9.21 -13.66 0.50
N SER A 93 7.89 -13.89 0.61
CA SER A 93 7.33 -15.25 0.66
C SER A 93 7.42 -15.95 -0.70
N ASP A 94 7.82 -17.22 -0.69
CA ASP A 94 7.81 -18.10 -1.86
C ASP A 94 6.45 -18.79 -2.08
N ASP A 95 5.55 -18.70 -1.10
CA ASP A 95 4.23 -19.31 -1.09
C ASP A 95 3.17 -18.20 -1.04
N ILE A 96 3.04 -17.45 -2.15
CA ILE A 96 2.03 -16.39 -2.35
C ILE A 96 1.23 -16.67 -3.61
N THR A 97 -0.08 -16.58 -3.50
CA THR A 97 -1.00 -16.77 -4.62
C THR A 97 -0.99 -15.56 -5.56
N ASP A 98 -1.50 -15.74 -6.78
CA ASP A 98 -1.61 -14.65 -7.75
C ASP A 98 -2.55 -13.54 -7.25
N GLU A 99 -3.65 -13.92 -6.60
CA GLU A 99 -4.61 -12.99 -5.98
C GLU A 99 -3.93 -12.14 -4.88
N GLU A 100 -3.12 -12.77 -4.03
CA GLU A 100 -2.38 -12.05 -2.98
C GLU A 100 -1.34 -11.10 -3.57
N ARG A 101 -0.67 -11.47 -4.67
CA ARG A 101 0.29 -10.57 -5.34
C ARG A 101 -0.41 -9.35 -5.92
N ILE A 102 -1.56 -9.54 -6.57
CA ILE A 102 -2.35 -8.44 -7.12
C ILE A 102 -2.80 -7.51 -6.00
N ALA A 103 -3.38 -8.07 -4.93
CA ALA A 103 -3.85 -7.28 -3.79
C ALA A 103 -2.73 -6.44 -3.16
N VAL A 104 -1.55 -7.02 -2.93
CA VAL A 104 -0.42 -6.25 -2.37
C VAL A 104 0.13 -5.24 -3.37
N TYR A 105 0.16 -5.56 -4.65
CA TYR A 105 0.59 -4.61 -5.69
C TYR A 105 -0.29 -3.36 -5.72
N ASP A 106 -1.62 -3.55 -5.72
CA ASP A 106 -2.60 -2.46 -5.75
C ASP A 106 -2.56 -1.62 -4.46
N GLU A 107 -2.36 -2.28 -3.32
CA GLU A 107 -2.22 -1.60 -2.04
C GLU A 107 -0.94 -0.74 -1.98
N LEU A 108 0.20 -1.27 -2.47
CA LEU A 108 1.45 -0.50 -2.59
C LEU A 108 1.29 0.72 -3.50
N GLN A 109 0.51 0.59 -4.59
CA GLN A 109 0.18 1.72 -5.45
C GLN A 109 -0.67 2.77 -4.72
N THR A 110 -1.66 2.33 -3.94
CA THR A 110 -2.49 3.21 -3.12
C THR A 110 -1.64 4.01 -2.12
N TYR A 111 -0.65 3.38 -1.48
CA TYR A 111 0.26 4.09 -0.58
C TYR A 111 1.14 5.10 -1.31
N ILE A 112 1.65 4.78 -2.50
CA ILE A 112 2.38 5.73 -3.35
C ILE A 112 1.52 6.97 -3.61
N ASP A 113 0.27 6.77 -4.01
CA ASP A 113 -0.65 7.86 -4.32
C ASP A 113 -0.97 8.71 -3.08
N GLN A 114 -1.14 8.08 -1.91
CA GLN A 114 -1.33 8.79 -0.64
C GLN A 114 -0.12 9.65 -0.26
N MET A 115 1.09 9.11 -0.36
CA MET A 115 2.33 9.84 -0.06
C MET A 115 2.54 11.02 -1.01
N ASN A 116 2.25 10.83 -2.31
CA ASN A 116 2.26 11.92 -3.28
C ASN A 116 1.20 12.97 -2.96
N GLY A 117 -0.01 12.56 -2.54
CA GLY A 117 -1.05 13.47 -2.10
C GLY A 117 -0.66 14.30 -0.87
N PHE A 118 0.00 13.68 0.12
CA PHE A 118 0.57 14.43 1.24
C PHE A 118 1.66 15.40 0.76
N LYS A 119 2.59 14.93 -0.08
CA LYS A 119 3.66 15.77 -0.63
C LYS A 119 3.08 17.00 -1.33
N ASP A 120 2.13 16.83 -2.24
CA ASP A 120 1.51 17.91 -3.00
C ASP A 120 0.69 18.88 -2.11
N THR A 121 0.23 18.42 -0.95
CA THR A 121 -0.56 19.23 -0.01
C THR A 121 0.34 20.08 0.90
N TYR A 122 1.48 19.55 1.32
CA TYR A 122 2.29 20.14 2.39
C TYR A 122 3.66 20.67 1.95
N LEU A 123 4.15 20.35 0.74
CA LEU A 123 5.43 20.81 0.17
C LEU A 123 5.24 21.57 -1.15
#